data_AF-A0A093JBP2-F1
#
_entry.id   AF-A0A093JBP2-F1
#
_cell.length_a   1.000
_cell.length_b   1.000
_cell.length_c   1.000
_cell.angle_alpha   90.00
_cell.angle_beta   90.00
_cell.angle_gamma   90.00
#
_symmetry.space_group_name_H-M   'P 1'
#
loop_
_entity.id
_entity.type
_entity.pdbx_description
1 polymer ?
#
loop_
_entity_poly.entity_id
_entity_poly.type
_entity_poly.pdbx_seq_one_letter_code
_entity_poly.pdbx_strand_id
1 'polypeptide(L)'
;MGLETCGSCLSCLLIPLALWSIAVNILLYFPNGKTSYAASYQLPNYVWYFEGICFSGVMILLLAVTLITLESNTFYRCCRSESCNKTYRSFISIVLALLGIAFSGYNCIISALGLIQGPFCNSSTGWDYIFKDTAGGYLTDYSAWSRCTEPARIVEWNTILLSILIALSGLQMIICFLKVAAELKRTLCGTYSVFVQ
;
A
#
# COMPACT_ATOMS: atom_id res chain seq x y z
N MET A 1 24.43 -3.59 17.86
CA MET A 1 23.41 -4.64 18.09
C MET A 1 21.98 -4.11 18.12
N GLY A 2 21.67 -2.96 18.75
CA GLY A 2 20.28 -2.43 18.80
C GLY A 2 19.65 -1.92 17.49
N LEU A 3 20.45 -1.56 16.47
CA LEU A 3 19.92 -1.06 15.19
C LEU A 3 19.45 -2.20 14.25
N GLU A 4 20.03 -3.40 14.37
CA GLU A 4 19.69 -4.56 13.52
C GLU A 4 18.35 -5.19 13.92
N THR A 5 18.05 -5.21 15.23
CA THR A 5 16.75 -5.67 15.76
C THR A 5 15.62 -4.70 15.42
N CYS A 6 15.89 -3.39 15.32
CA CYS A 6 14.88 -2.40 14.92
C CYS A 6 14.48 -2.53 13.43
N GLY A 7 15.46 -2.74 12.53
CA GLY A 7 15.20 -2.95 11.10
C GLY A 7 14.34 -4.18 10.83
N SER A 8 14.66 -5.31 11.46
CA SER A 8 13.91 -6.56 11.29
C SER A 8 12.48 -6.48 11.83
N CYS A 9 12.27 -5.76 12.94
CA CYS A 9 10.93 -5.52 13.49
C CYS A 9 10.07 -4.69 12.51
N LEU A 10 10.64 -3.63 11.94
CA LEU A 10 9.95 -2.79 10.96
C LEU A 10 9.55 -3.59 9.71
N SER A 11 10.44 -4.44 9.17
CA SER A 11 10.08 -5.30 8.02
C SER A 11 8.97 -6.29 8.36
N CYS A 12 8.99 -6.85 9.57
CA CYS A 12 7.98 -7.81 10.01
C CYS A 12 6.59 -7.17 10.08
N LEU A 13 6.51 -5.91 10.51
CA LEU A 13 5.25 -5.15 10.55
C LEU A 13 4.64 -4.91 9.15
N LEU A 14 5.44 -4.88 8.08
CA LEU A 14 4.88 -4.73 6.72
C LEU A 14 4.03 -5.92 6.30
N ILE A 15 4.33 -7.13 6.77
CA ILE A 15 3.61 -8.36 6.38
C ILE A 15 2.12 -8.30 6.74
N PRO A 16 1.72 -8.12 8.03
CA PRO A 16 0.31 -8.06 8.38
C PRO A 16 -0.40 -6.86 7.72
N LEU A 17 0.31 -5.72 7.54
CA LEU A 17 -0.25 -4.57 6.83
C LEU A 17 -0.54 -4.89 5.36
N ALA A 18 0.37 -5.58 4.68
CA ALA A 18 0.17 -5.99 3.28
C ALA A 18 -0.96 -7.01 3.14
N LEU A 19 -1.02 -8.00 4.04
CA LEU A 19 -2.11 -8.99 4.07
C LEU A 19 -3.47 -8.32 4.29
N TRP A 20 -3.54 -7.35 5.21
CA TRP A 20 -4.76 -6.60 5.44
C TRP A 20 -5.13 -5.75 4.21
N SER A 21 -4.15 -5.12 3.56
CA SER A 21 -4.38 -4.37 2.31
C SER A 21 -4.96 -5.28 1.21
N ILE A 22 -4.43 -6.49 1.06
CA ILE A 22 -4.96 -7.49 0.11
C ILE A 22 -6.41 -7.83 0.44
N ALA A 23 -6.71 -8.13 1.71
CA ALA A 23 -8.07 -8.46 2.14
C ALA A 23 -9.06 -7.32 1.86
N VAL A 24 -8.68 -6.08 2.15
CA VAL A 24 -9.53 -4.89 1.92
C VAL A 24 -9.75 -4.66 0.43
N ASN A 25 -8.72 -4.79 -0.42
CA ASN A 25 -8.89 -4.70 -1.87
C ASN A 25 -9.78 -5.81 -2.43
N ILE A 26 -9.72 -7.03 -1.90
CA ILE A 26 -10.63 -8.13 -2.29
C ILE A 26 -12.07 -7.83 -1.87
N LEU A 27 -12.29 -7.25 -0.68
CA LEU A 27 -13.62 -6.83 -0.25
C LEU A 27 -14.19 -5.69 -1.10
N LEU A 28 -13.32 -4.80 -1.59
CA LEU A 28 -13.70 -3.73 -2.51
C LEU A 28 -14.13 -4.29 -3.87
N TYR A 29 -13.56 -5.42 -4.29
CA TYR A 29 -13.94 -6.14 -5.51
C TYR A 29 -15.35 -6.77 -5.43
N PHE A 30 -15.80 -7.18 -4.24
CA PHE A 30 -17.12 -7.78 -4.03
C PHE A 30 -18.06 -6.86 -3.25
N PRO A 31 -18.70 -5.86 -3.91
CA PRO A 31 -19.64 -4.98 -3.24
C PRO A 31 -20.79 -5.79 -2.61
N ASN A 32 -21.01 -5.60 -1.30
CA ASN A 32 -22.03 -6.31 -0.50
C ASN A 32 -21.95 -7.85 -0.54
N GLY A 33 -20.81 -8.45 -0.95
CA GLY A 33 -20.65 -9.91 -1.02
C GLY A 33 -21.58 -10.60 -2.03
N LYS A 34 -22.20 -9.85 -2.95
CA LYS A 34 -23.10 -10.39 -3.97
C LYS A 34 -22.39 -10.44 -5.32
N THR A 35 -22.32 -11.63 -5.92
CA THR A 35 -21.69 -11.86 -7.23
C THR A 35 -22.55 -11.41 -8.41
N SER A 36 -23.84 -11.13 -8.19
CA SER A 36 -24.81 -10.76 -9.21
C SER A 36 -24.52 -9.44 -9.93
N TYR A 37 -23.73 -8.55 -9.33
CA TYR A 37 -23.37 -7.24 -9.92
C TYR A 37 -22.04 -7.28 -10.70
N ALA A 38 -21.23 -8.32 -10.53
CA ALA A 38 -19.93 -8.44 -11.19
C ALA A 38 -20.03 -8.72 -12.70
N ALA A 39 -21.18 -9.21 -13.18
CA ALA A 39 -21.39 -9.53 -14.59
C ALA A 39 -21.86 -8.33 -15.45
N SER A 40 -22.44 -7.30 -14.83
CA SER A 40 -23.12 -6.20 -15.54
C SER A 40 -22.37 -4.86 -15.48
N TYR A 41 -21.39 -4.73 -14.59
CA TYR A 41 -20.70 -3.47 -14.36
C TYR A 41 -19.42 -3.36 -15.19
N GLN A 42 -19.36 -2.29 -15.96
CA GLN A 42 -18.41 -2.05 -17.05
C GLN A 42 -16.93 -2.22 -16.64
N LEU A 43 -16.16 -2.72 -17.61
CA LEU A 43 -14.70 -2.99 -17.61
C LEU A 43 -13.77 -1.97 -16.92
N PRO A 44 -14.02 -0.64 -16.83
CA PRO A 44 -13.01 0.30 -16.31
C PRO A 44 -12.63 0.10 -14.85
N ASN A 45 -13.58 -0.25 -13.98
CA ASN A 45 -13.32 -0.37 -12.53
C ASN A 45 -12.51 -1.63 -12.18
N TYR A 46 -12.61 -2.68 -13.01
CA TYR A 46 -11.84 -3.91 -12.82
C TYR A 46 -10.34 -3.64 -12.83
N VAL A 47 -9.89 -2.78 -13.75
CA VAL A 47 -8.47 -2.47 -13.93
C VAL A 47 -7.91 -1.76 -12.70
N TRP A 48 -8.60 -0.72 -12.21
CA TRP A 48 -8.18 0.06 -11.04
C TRP A 48 -8.09 -0.77 -9.76
N TYR A 49 -9.06 -1.65 -9.49
CA TYR A 49 -9.03 -2.50 -8.29
C TYR A 49 -7.96 -3.60 -8.37
N PHE A 50 -7.73 -4.15 -9.55
CA PHE A 50 -6.70 -5.17 -9.75
C PHE A 50 -5.29 -4.58 -9.60
N GLU A 51 -5.09 -3.33 -10.06
CA GLU A 51 -3.86 -2.56 -9.81
C GLU A 51 -3.60 -2.38 -8.31
N GLY A 52 -4.63 -2.08 -7.52
CA GLY A 52 -4.54 -1.97 -6.06
C GLY A 52 -4.03 -3.25 -5.38
N ILE A 53 -4.56 -4.43 -5.75
CA ILE A 53 -4.13 -5.73 -5.22
C ILE A 53 -2.67 -6.03 -5.59
N CYS A 54 -2.30 -5.76 -6.83
CA CYS A 54 -0.95 -6.04 -7.34
C CYS A 54 0.10 -5.16 -6.65
N PHE A 55 -0.08 -3.83 -6.67
CA PHE A 55 0.93 -2.88 -6.21
C PHE A 55 0.96 -2.71 -4.68
N SER A 56 -0.19 -2.57 -4.02
CA SER A 56 -0.22 -2.33 -2.57
C SER A 56 -0.16 -3.61 -1.73
N GLY A 57 -0.54 -4.73 -2.34
CA GLY A 57 -0.58 -6.03 -1.70
C GLY A 57 0.65 -6.87 -2.01
N VAL A 58 0.69 -7.45 -3.21
CA VAL A 58 1.69 -8.45 -3.58
C VAL A 58 3.10 -7.84 -3.64
N MET A 59 3.26 -6.66 -4.25
CA MET A 59 4.58 -6.02 -4.35
C MET A 59 5.13 -5.62 -2.98
N ILE A 60 4.31 -5.02 -2.10
CA ILE A 60 4.73 -4.68 -0.73
C ILE A 60 5.07 -5.94 0.08
N LEU A 61 4.30 -7.02 -0.07
CA LEU A 61 4.58 -8.29 0.58
C LEU A 61 5.93 -8.87 0.11
N LEU A 62 6.19 -8.85 -1.20
CA LEU A 62 7.46 -9.33 -1.78
C LEU A 62 8.64 -8.45 -1.34
N LEU A 63 8.46 -7.13 -1.26
CA LEU A 63 9.45 -6.22 -0.69
C LEU A 63 9.71 -6.52 0.79
N ALA A 64 8.67 -6.78 1.59
CA ALA A 64 8.84 -7.12 3.00
C ALA A 64 9.64 -8.42 3.18
N VAL A 65 9.33 -9.48 2.42
CA VAL A 65 10.06 -10.75 2.48
C VAL A 65 11.51 -10.60 2.02
N THR A 66 11.75 -9.86 0.93
CA THR A 66 13.12 -9.62 0.44
C THR A 66 13.93 -8.80 1.44
N LEU A 67 13.34 -7.78 2.07
CA LEU A 67 13.98 -7.01 3.15
C LEU A 67 14.31 -7.90 4.37
N ILE A 68 13.38 -8.75 4.81
CA ILE A 68 13.64 -9.69 5.92
C ILE A 68 14.76 -10.67 5.54
N THR A 69 14.76 -11.18 4.31
CA THR A 69 15.79 -12.11 3.83
C THR A 69 17.14 -11.43 3.77
N LEU A 70 17.18 -10.17 3.32
CA LEU A 70 18.36 -9.32 3.35
C LEU A 70 18.79 -9.01 4.77
N GLU A 71 17.91 -8.87 5.75
CA GLU A 71 18.26 -8.61 7.15
C GLU A 71 18.69 -9.87 7.91
N SER A 72 18.08 -11.02 7.62
CA SER A 72 18.43 -12.32 8.19
C SER A 72 19.74 -12.82 7.56
N ASN A 73 20.78 -13.01 8.38
CA ASN A 73 22.11 -13.46 7.92
C ASN A 73 22.14 -14.93 7.43
N THR A 74 20.99 -15.55 7.11
CA THR A 74 20.85 -17.01 7.00
C THR A 74 21.09 -17.55 5.58
N PHE A 75 20.87 -16.76 4.52
CA PHE A 75 20.79 -17.34 3.15
C PHE A 75 22.05 -17.18 2.27
N TYR A 76 22.98 -16.27 2.55
CA TYR A 76 24.13 -15.98 1.66
C TYR A 76 25.52 -16.24 2.26
N ARG A 77 25.64 -17.34 3.03
CA ARG A 77 26.94 -17.81 3.52
C ARG A 77 27.87 -18.32 2.41
N CYS A 78 27.43 -18.34 1.13
CA CYS A 78 28.17 -18.89 -0.01
C CYS A 78 28.96 -17.89 -0.88
N CYS A 79 28.83 -16.56 -0.73
CA CYS A 79 29.66 -15.59 -1.47
C CYS A 79 30.59 -14.82 -0.52
N ARG A 80 31.85 -15.27 -0.45
CA ARG A 80 32.89 -14.83 0.49
C ARG A 80 33.75 -13.70 -0.10
N SER A 81 33.26 -12.46 0.02
CA SER A 81 34.06 -11.24 0.02
C SER A 81 33.41 -10.25 1.01
N GLU A 82 34.06 -10.00 2.14
CA GLU A 82 33.48 -9.35 3.32
C GLU A 82 33.21 -7.85 3.16
N SER A 83 33.97 -7.15 2.30
CA SER A 83 33.87 -5.70 2.11
C SER A 83 32.88 -5.29 1.02
N CYS A 84 32.82 -6.02 -0.11
CA CYS A 84 31.93 -5.72 -1.22
C CYS A 84 30.46 -6.02 -0.90
N ASN A 85 30.21 -7.05 -0.07
CA ASN A 85 28.86 -7.50 0.27
C ASN A 85 28.12 -6.50 1.18
N LYS A 86 28.83 -5.79 2.08
CA LYS A 86 28.19 -4.88 3.05
C LYS A 86 27.62 -3.62 2.39
N THR A 87 28.37 -3.01 1.47
CA THR A 87 27.92 -1.82 0.71
C THR A 87 26.80 -2.18 -0.25
N TYR A 88 26.93 -3.31 -0.97
CA TYR A 88 25.91 -3.79 -1.90
C TYR A 88 24.58 -4.11 -1.20
N ARG A 89 24.64 -4.76 -0.03
CA ARG A 89 23.46 -5.08 0.80
C ARG A 89 22.73 -3.82 1.27
N SER A 90 23.47 -2.80 1.71
CA SER A 90 22.87 -1.54 2.15
C SER A 90 22.26 -0.77 0.97
N PHE A 91 22.92 -0.76 -0.19
CA PHE A 91 22.37 -0.16 -1.41
C PHE A 91 21.06 -0.82 -1.85
N ILE A 92 21.00 -2.16 -1.88
CA ILE A 92 19.76 -2.88 -2.21
C ILE A 92 18.67 -2.60 -1.17
N SER A 93 18.99 -2.61 0.13
CA SER A 93 18.02 -2.30 1.19
C SER A 93 17.39 -0.91 1.00
N ILE A 94 18.21 0.10 0.67
CA ILE A 94 17.74 1.47 0.39
C ILE A 94 16.84 1.49 -0.86
N VAL A 95 17.25 0.83 -1.95
CA VAL A 95 16.44 0.78 -3.19
C VAL A 95 15.09 0.10 -2.95
N LEU A 96 15.06 -1.02 -2.22
CA LEU A 96 13.82 -1.71 -1.87
C LEU A 96 12.92 -0.86 -0.97
N ALA A 97 13.50 -0.14 0.00
CA ALA A 97 12.73 0.77 0.86
C ALA A 97 12.14 1.96 0.08
N LEU A 98 12.90 2.51 -0.90
CA LEU A 98 12.39 3.55 -1.80
C LEU A 98 11.26 3.03 -2.71
N LEU A 99 11.37 1.81 -3.23
CA LEU A 99 10.29 1.15 -3.96
C LEU A 99 9.05 0.96 -3.06
N GLY A 100 9.25 0.61 -1.79
CA GLY A 100 8.17 0.54 -0.80
C GLY A 100 7.44 1.87 -0.64
N ILE A 101 8.18 2.98 -0.56
CA ILE A 101 7.59 4.34 -0.52
C ILE A 101 6.82 4.61 -1.82
N ALA A 102 7.37 4.28 -2.99
CA ALA A 102 6.73 4.52 -4.27
C ALA A 102 5.42 3.74 -4.43
N PHE A 103 5.41 2.44 -4.14
CA PHE A 103 4.20 1.61 -4.26
C PHE A 103 3.14 2.00 -3.22
N SER A 104 3.56 2.26 -1.98
CA SER A 104 2.65 2.70 -0.92
C SER A 104 2.06 4.08 -1.21
N GLY A 105 2.88 5.01 -1.70
CA GLY A 105 2.45 6.34 -2.12
C GLY A 105 1.48 6.28 -3.29
N TYR A 106 1.77 5.46 -4.31
CA TYR A 106 0.86 5.23 -5.44
C TYR A 106 -0.50 4.73 -4.96
N ASN A 107 -0.53 3.71 -4.09
CA ASN A 107 -1.79 3.21 -3.54
C ASN A 107 -2.56 4.26 -2.75
N CYS A 108 -1.88 5.08 -1.94
CA CYS A 108 -2.50 6.16 -1.18
C CYS A 108 -3.16 7.19 -2.13
N ILE A 109 -2.46 7.59 -3.20
CA ILE A 109 -2.99 8.52 -4.20
C ILE A 109 -4.20 7.93 -4.91
N ILE A 110 -4.12 6.69 -5.42
CA ILE A 110 -5.24 6.07 -6.12
C ILE A 110 -6.44 5.84 -5.19
N SER A 111 -6.21 5.44 -3.95
CA SER A 111 -7.28 5.26 -2.96
C SER A 111 -7.96 6.61 -2.64
N ALA A 112 -7.18 7.68 -2.51
CA ALA A 112 -7.71 9.03 -2.30
C ALA A 112 -8.49 9.55 -3.52
N LEU A 113 -7.98 9.33 -4.73
CA LEU A 113 -8.69 9.69 -5.96
C LEU A 113 -10.00 8.90 -6.11
N GLY A 114 -9.98 7.60 -5.84
CA GLY A 114 -11.19 6.76 -5.82
C GLY A 114 -12.20 7.24 -4.77
N LEU A 115 -11.73 7.70 -3.61
CA LEU A 115 -12.57 8.26 -2.56
C LEU A 115 -13.20 9.59 -2.98
N ILE A 116 -12.45 10.48 -3.64
CA ILE A 116 -12.93 11.77 -4.12
C ILE A 116 -13.94 11.59 -5.28
N GLN A 117 -13.65 10.68 -6.20
CA GLN A 117 -14.53 10.39 -7.34
C GLN A 117 -15.85 9.75 -6.90
N GLY A 118 -15.82 8.93 -5.84
CA GLY A 118 -16.97 8.22 -5.31
C GLY A 118 -17.33 6.96 -6.11
N PRO A 119 -18.23 6.12 -5.58
CA PRO A 119 -18.61 4.88 -6.23
C PRO A 119 -19.49 5.14 -7.45
N PHE A 120 -19.45 4.21 -8.39
CA PHE A 120 -20.40 4.17 -9.49
C PHE A 120 -21.73 3.58 -9.03
N CYS A 121 -22.82 4.32 -9.19
CA CYS A 121 -24.14 3.90 -8.75
C CYS A 121 -25.24 4.31 -9.74
N ASN A 122 -26.42 3.69 -9.61
CA ASN A 122 -27.58 4.06 -10.39
C ASN A 122 -28.33 5.20 -9.68
N SER A 123 -28.62 6.24 -10.45
CA SER A 123 -29.48 7.35 -10.06
C SER A 123 -30.72 7.38 -10.96
N SER A 124 -31.63 8.33 -10.74
CA SER A 124 -32.80 8.55 -11.59
C SER A 124 -32.47 8.85 -13.06
N THR A 125 -31.22 9.25 -13.35
CA THR A 125 -30.70 9.56 -14.69
C THR A 125 -29.92 8.40 -15.35
N GLY A 126 -29.80 7.26 -14.66
CA GLY A 126 -29.01 6.10 -15.11
C GLY A 126 -27.73 5.89 -14.28
N TRP A 127 -26.87 5.01 -14.78
CA TRP A 127 -25.63 4.60 -14.15
C TRP A 127 -24.50 5.62 -14.41
N ASP A 128 -24.03 6.32 -13.38
CA ASP A 128 -22.94 7.30 -13.52
C ASP A 128 -22.20 7.55 -12.19
N TYR A 129 -21.05 8.25 -12.25
CA TYR A 129 -20.31 8.76 -11.10
C TYR A 129 -20.90 10.10 -10.64
N ILE A 130 -22.04 10.04 -9.95
CA ILE A 130 -22.78 11.24 -9.50
C ILE A 130 -22.02 12.15 -8.53
N PHE A 131 -20.91 11.67 -7.96
CA PHE A 131 -20.10 12.40 -6.98
C PHE A 131 -18.80 12.98 -7.54
N LYS A 132 -18.51 12.74 -8.84
CA LYS A 132 -17.27 13.20 -9.46
C LYS A 132 -17.10 14.72 -9.40
N ASP A 133 -18.19 15.47 -9.57
CA ASP A 133 -18.17 16.94 -9.57
C ASP A 133 -18.23 17.57 -8.17
N THR A 134 -18.49 16.77 -7.13
CA THR A 134 -18.54 17.28 -5.74
C THR A 134 -17.19 17.26 -5.04
N ALA A 135 -16.13 16.76 -5.68
CA ALA A 135 -14.77 16.70 -5.14
C ALA A 135 -14.71 16.15 -3.69
N GLY A 136 -15.50 15.12 -3.39
CA GLY A 136 -15.60 14.54 -2.04
C GLY A 136 -16.61 15.21 -1.09
N GLY A 137 -17.40 16.19 -1.54
CA GLY A 137 -18.44 16.83 -0.72
C GLY A 137 -19.51 15.87 -0.17
N TYR A 138 -19.70 14.72 -0.83
CA TYR A 138 -20.59 13.66 -0.33
C TYR A 138 -20.08 12.99 0.96
N LEU A 139 -18.80 13.12 1.30
CA LEU A 139 -18.24 12.59 2.56
C LEU A 139 -18.72 13.40 3.78
N THR A 140 -19.00 14.69 3.58
CA THR A 140 -19.52 15.58 4.63
C THR A 140 -21.04 15.64 4.62
N ASP A 141 -21.66 15.47 3.45
CA ASP A 141 -23.11 15.51 3.29
C ASP A 141 -23.70 14.11 3.12
N TYR A 142 -24.02 13.48 4.25
CA TYR A 142 -24.68 12.16 4.29
C TYR A 142 -26.04 12.15 3.58
N SER A 143 -26.70 13.29 3.43
CA SER A 143 -27.98 13.35 2.71
C SER A 143 -27.82 13.04 1.22
N ALA A 144 -26.64 13.33 0.66
CA ALA A 144 -26.30 13.07 -0.73
C ALA A 144 -26.21 11.56 -1.05
N TRP A 145 -26.02 10.70 -0.04
CA TRP A 145 -25.93 9.24 -0.24
C TRP A 145 -27.25 8.64 -0.72
N SER A 146 -28.38 9.28 -0.39
CA SER A 146 -29.72 8.88 -0.83
C SER A 146 -29.93 8.99 -2.35
N ARG A 147 -29.06 9.72 -3.05
CA ARG A 147 -29.10 9.85 -4.52
C ARG A 147 -28.70 8.56 -5.25
N CYS A 148 -27.90 7.69 -4.61
CA CYS A 148 -27.60 6.36 -5.12
C CYS A 148 -28.70 5.39 -4.68
N THR A 149 -29.57 5.00 -5.60
CA THR A 149 -30.69 4.08 -5.29
C THR A 149 -30.24 2.63 -5.30
N GLU A 150 -29.37 2.26 -6.25
CA GLU A 150 -28.77 0.93 -6.36
C GLU A 150 -27.28 1.00 -6.71
N PRO A 151 -26.44 0.10 -6.16
CA PRO A 151 -26.71 -0.88 -5.11
C PRO A 151 -26.79 -0.26 -3.69
N ALA A 152 -27.60 -0.87 -2.81
CA ALA A 152 -27.82 -0.36 -1.45
C ALA A 152 -26.52 -0.28 -0.63
N ARG A 153 -26.29 0.84 0.06
CA ARG A 153 -25.11 1.11 0.94
C ARG A 153 -23.75 1.02 0.24
N ILE A 154 -23.69 1.14 -1.08
CA ILE A 154 -22.42 1.10 -1.83
C ILE A 154 -21.47 2.24 -1.48
N VAL A 155 -22.04 3.42 -1.18
CA VAL A 155 -21.30 4.63 -0.79
C VAL A 155 -20.55 4.42 0.51
N GLU A 156 -21.25 3.92 1.52
CA GLU A 156 -20.67 3.60 2.83
C GLU A 156 -19.58 2.53 2.70
N TRP A 157 -19.85 1.45 1.96
CA TRP A 157 -18.91 0.35 1.74
C TRP A 157 -17.60 0.82 1.10
N ASN A 158 -17.68 1.56 0.00
CA ASN A 158 -16.49 2.08 -0.69
C ASN A 158 -15.75 3.11 0.16
N THR A 159 -16.48 4.02 0.81
CA THR A 159 -15.90 5.06 1.66
C THR A 159 -15.07 4.45 2.80
N ILE A 160 -15.62 3.45 3.49
CA ILE A 160 -14.94 2.77 4.60
C ILE A 160 -13.70 2.03 4.10
N LEU A 161 -13.82 1.21 3.06
CA LEU A 161 -12.72 0.39 2.57
C LEU A 161 -11.59 1.24 1.97
N LEU A 162 -11.90 2.26 1.18
CA LEU A 162 -10.90 3.19 0.64
C LEU A 162 -10.20 3.99 1.74
N SER A 163 -10.93 4.42 2.78
CA SER A 163 -10.35 5.08 3.95
C SER A 163 -9.37 4.16 4.69
N ILE A 164 -9.73 2.89 4.88
CA ILE A 164 -8.84 1.88 5.47
C ILE A 164 -7.58 1.70 4.61
N LEU A 165 -7.70 1.61 3.28
CA LEU A 165 -6.53 1.50 2.38
C LEU A 165 -5.58 2.70 2.49
N ILE A 166 -6.14 3.92 2.57
CA ILE A 166 -5.34 5.14 2.80
C ILE A 166 -4.59 5.04 4.13
N ALA A 167 -5.25 4.61 5.21
CA ALA A 167 -4.60 4.46 6.51
C ALA A 167 -3.48 3.42 6.49
N LEU A 168 -3.71 2.24 5.89
CA LEU A 168 -2.71 1.17 5.77
C LEU A 168 -1.50 1.61 4.95
N SER A 169 -1.73 2.22 3.78
CA SER A 169 -0.66 2.73 2.92
C SER A 169 0.06 3.92 3.55
N GLY A 170 -0.62 4.75 4.34
CA GLY A 170 0.03 5.75 5.18
C GLY A 170 1.01 5.12 6.17
N LEU A 171 0.60 4.07 6.87
CA LEU A 171 1.46 3.35 7.82
C LEU A 171 2.64 2.65 7.12
N GLN A 172 2.40 1.98 5.99
CA GLN A 172 3.47 1.36 5.19
C GLN A 172 4.50 2.39 4.73
N MET A 173 4.06 3.57 4.27
CA MET A 173 4.94 4.66 3.86
C MET A 173 5.80 5.17 5.02
N ILE A 174 5.21 5.36 6.22
CA ILE A 174 5.93 5.76 7.42
C ILE A 174 7.01 4.74 7.78
N ILE A 175 6.67 3.44 7.77
CA ILE A 175 7.63 2.38 8.09
C ILE A 175 8.78 2.35 7.06
N CYS A 176 8.48 2.45 5.76
CA CYS A 176 9.50 2.49 4.72
C CYS A 176 10.41 3.72 4.85
N PHE A 177 9.86 4.88 5.21
CA PHE A 177 10.64 6.09 5.49
C PHE A 177 11.58 5.92 6.69
N LEU A 178 11.09 5.33 7.79
CA LEU A 178 11.91 5.01 8.95
C LEU A 178 13.04 4.04 8.61
N LYS A 179 12.79 3.07 7.72
CA LYS A 179 13.83 2.18 7.19
C LYS A 179 14.91 2.93 6.41
N VAL A 180 14.53 3.79 5.47
CA VAL A 180 15.49 4.62 4.72
C VAL A 180 16.35 5.44 5.68
N ALA A 181 15.75 6.09 6.68
CA ALA A 181 16.48 6.85 7.69
C ALA A 181 17.45 5.98 8.51
N ALA A 182 17.04 4.77 8.89
CA ALA A 182 17.88 3.83 9.63
C ALA A 182 19.07 3.33 8.78
N GLU A 183 18.85 3.01 7.50
CA GLU A 183 19.89 2.56 6.56
C GLU A 183 20.87 3.69 6.21
N LEU A 184 20.38 4.92 6.04
CA LEU A 184 21.24 6.09 5.83
C LEU A 184 22.15 6.34 7.03
N LYS A 185 21.60 6.27 8.26
CA LYS A 185 22.41 6.35 9.48
C LYS A 185 23.45 5.25 9.56
N ARG A 186 23.10 4.01 9.19
CA ARG A 186 24.04 2.88 9.15
C ARG A 186 25.16 3.09 8.15
N THR A 187 24.84 3.61 6.97
CA THR A 187 25.81 3.92 5.92
C THR A 187 26.76 5.02 6.37
N LEU A 188 26.23 6.16 6.83
CA LEU A 188 27.04 7.29 7.29
C LEU A 188 27.96 6.90 8.46
N CYS A 189 27.42 6.23 9.48
CA CYS A 189 28.20 5.79 10.65
C CYS A 189 29.27 4.75 10.27
N GLY A 190 29.00 3.89 9.28
CA GLY A 190 29.99 2.97 8.72
C GLY A 190 31.12 3.68 7.96
N THR A 191 30.82 4.79 7.27
CA THR A 191 31.84 5.60 6.59
C THR A 191 32.76 6.32 7.58
N TYR A 192 32.23 6.80 8.72
CA TYR A 192 33.06 7.42 9.77
C TYR A 192 34.07 6.44 10.39
N SER A 193 33.73 5.15 10.51
CA SER A 193 34.70 4.14 10.99
C SER A 193 35.82 3.81 10.00
N VAL A 194 35.66 4.13 8.71
CA VAL A 194 36.70 3.87 7.68
C VAL A 194 37.67 5.05 7.55
N PHE A 195 37.28 6.27 7.93
CA PHE A 195 38.16 7.45 7.89
C PHE A 195 39.02 7.67 9.16
N VAL A 196 38.85 6.83 10.19
CA VAL A 196 39.58 6.94 11.48
C VAL A 196 40.50 5.73 11.71
N GLN A 197 40.86 4.98 10.66
CA GLN A 197 41.86 3.92 10.76
C GLN A 197 43.09 4.21 9.91
#